data_AF-A0A5D4SW99-F1
#
_entry.id   AF-A0A5D4SW99-F1
#
_cell.length_a   1.000
_cell.length_b   1.000
_cell.length_c   1.000
_cell.angle_alpha   90.00
_cell.angle_beta   90.00
_cell.angle_gamma   90.00
#
_symmetry.space_group_name_H-M   'P 1'
#
loop_
_entity.id
_entity.type
_entity.pdbx_description
1 polymer ?
#
loop_
_entity_poly.entity_id
_entity_poly.type
_entity_poly.pdbx_seq_one_letter_code
_entity_poly.pdbx_strand_id
1 'polypeptide(L)'
;MSVVTWCFEKEREKVTDSFSGHFSLGCGEENVVLWESNKSVAVCTLSVFLAESCGEGVTVQVVDRKGCVETFTVTTNNTRSRTFKNVKEIRVTCEPGLQSFFCYGRYCCDVHYFI
;
A
#
# COMPACT_ATOMS: atom_id res chain seq x y z
N MET A 1 22.05 27.20 43.80
CA MET A 1 21.50 25.86 43.47
C MET A 1 20.91 25.95 42.07
N SER A 2 21.59 25.38 41.06
CA SER A 2 21.13 25.44 39.68
C SER A 2 20.17 24.27 39.42
N VAL A 3 18.95 24.58 39.00
CA VAL A 3 17.95 23.58 38.61
C VAL A 3 18.25 23.17 37.17
N VAL A 4 18.66 21.92 36.97
CA VAL A 4 18.80 21.32 35.64
C VAL A 4 17.41 20.90 35.19
N THR A 5 16.79 21.69 34.31
CA THR A 5 15.54 21.32 33.65
C THR A 5 15.88 20.38 32.51
N TRP A 6 15.59 19.10 32.68
CA TRP A 6 15.66 18.11 31.61
C TRP A 6 14.46 18.30 30.69
N CYS A 7 14.70 18.81 29.47
CA CYS A 7 13.73 18.69 28.40
C CYS A 7 13.72 17.23 27.94
N PHE A 8 12.90 16.38 28.57
CA PHE A 8 12.58 15.08 28.00
C PHE A 8 11.76 15.33 26.73
N GLU A 9 12.43 15.23 25.58
CA GLU A 9 11.76 15.13 24.29
C GLU A 9 10.99 13.81 24.30
N LYS A 10 9.66 13.89 24.27
CA LYS A 10 8.78 12.73 24.39
C LYS A 10 9.06 11.76 23.24
N GLU A 11 9.71 10.64 23.52
CA GLU A 11 9.95 9.59 22.53
C GLU A 11 8.59 9.16 21.95
N ARG A 12 8.41 9.35 20.64
CA ARG A 12 7.19 8.91 19.96
C ARG A 12 7.17 7.38 19.95
N GLU A 13 6.06 6.80 20.38
CA GLU A 13 5.96 5.35 20.44
C GLU A 13 5.79 4.79 19.03
N LYS A 14 6.68 3.87 18.63
CA LYS A 14 6.59 3.20 17.34
C LYS A 14 5.59 2.05 17.45
N VAL A 15 4.45 2.18 16.78
CA VAL A 15 3.44 1.14 16.69
C VAL A 15 3.65 0.36 15.40
N THR A 16 3.47 -0.96 15.49
CA THR A 16 3.41 -1.87 14.34
C THR A 16 2.01 -2.43 14.24
N ASP A 17 1.44 -2.39 13.06
CA ASP A 17 0.09 -2.90 12.77
C ASP A 17 0.09 -3.53 11.37
N SER A 18 -0.95 -4.29 11.05
CA SER A 18 -1.14 -4.82 9.71
C SER A 18 -2.61 -4.80 9.30
N PHE A 19 -2.83 -4.52 8.01
CA PHE A 19 -4.16 -4.61 7.43
C PHE A 19 -4.11 -5.42 6.15
N SER A 20 -5.15 -6.23 5.93
CA SER A 20 -5.26 -7.11 4.78
C SER A 20 -6.64 -7.00 4.15
N GLY A 21 -6.68 -7.23 2.84
CA GLY A 21 -7.92 -7.21 2.08
C GLY A 21 -7.82 -8.02 0.81
N HIS A 22 -8.92 -8.02 0.06
CA HIS A 22 -9.00 -8.56 -1.28
C HIS A 22 -9.62 -7.52 -2.21
N PHE A 23 -9.37 -7.66 -3.50
CA PHE A 23 -9.98 -6.83 -4.53
C PHE A 23 -10.51 -7.71 -5.65
N SER A 24 -11.62 -7.27 -6.26
CA SER A 24 -12.19 -7.82 -7.47
C SER A 24 -12.60 -6.63 -8.33
N LEU A 25 -11.91 -6.46 -9.46
CA LEU A 25 -12.02 -5.30 -10.33
C LEU A 25 -12.47 -5.74 -11.71
N GLY A 26 -13.37 -4.98 -12.33
CA GLY A 26 -13.70 -5.15 -13.74
C GLY A 26 -12.49 -4.86 -14.64
N CYS A 27 -12.42 -5.51 -15.79
CA CYS A 27 -11.39 -5.21 -16.78
C CYS A 27 -11.48 -3.74 -17.22
N GLY A 28 -10.37 -3.00 -17.17
CA GLY A 28 -10.31 -1.59 -17.51
C GLY A 28 -10.68 -0.64 -16.37
N GLU A 29 -10.91 -1.15 -15.15
CA GLU A 29 -11.00 -0.28 -13.97
C GLU A 29 -9.61 0.24 -13.59
N GLU A 30 -9.51 1.57 -13.47
CA GLU A 30 -8.25 2.25 -13.19
C GLU A 30 -8.30 3.00 -11.86
N ASN A 31 -7.15 3.07 -11.19
CA ASN A 31 -6.92 3.88 -9.99
C ASN A 31 -7.88 3.57 -8.83
N VAL A 32 -8.33 2.32 -8.69
CA VAL A 32 -9.22 1.92 -7.60
C VAL A 32 -8.46 1.92 -6.28
N VAL A 33 -8.97 2.67 -5.30
CA VAL A 33 -8.33 2.84 -3.99
C VAL A 33 -8.57 1.59 -3.16
N LEU A 34 -7.50 0.87 -2.81
CA LEU A 34 -7.55 -0.27 -1.90
C LEU A 34 -7.44 0.17 -0.44
N TRP A 35 -6.73 1.26 -0.20
CA TRP A 35 -6.52 1.81 1.13
C TRP A 35 -6.07 3.26 1.07
N GLU A 36 -6.55 4.06 2.02
CA GLU A 36 -6.13 5.44 2.24
C GLU A 36 -6.00 5.74 3.73
N SER A 37 -5.11 6.67 4.09
CA SER A 37 -5.02 7.17 5.44
C SER A 37 -4.71 8.66 5.51
N ASN A 38 -5.40 9.32 6.45
CA ASN A 38 -5.09 10.69 6.85
C ASN A 38 -3.95 10.77 7.88
N LYS A 39 -3.50 9.63 8.44
CA LYS A 39 -2.40 9.54 9.43
C LYS A 39 -1.05 9.27 8.77
N SER A 40 0.03 9.59 9.47
CA SER A 40 1.39 9.42 8.93
C SER A 40 1.84 7.99 9.12
N VAL A 41 1.71 7.18 8.08
CA VAL A 41 2.37 5.87 8.02
C VAL A 41 3.82 6.10 7.62
N ALA A 42 4.74 5.91 8.57
CA ALA A 42 6.16 6.15 8.33
C ALA A 42 6.72 5.14 7.32
N VAL A 43 6.34 3.87 7.47
CA VAL A 43 6.76 2.76 6.60
C VAL A 43 5.57 1.81 6.38
N CYS A 44 5.37 1.35 5.15
CA CYS A 44 4.45 0.24 4.80
C CYS A 44 5.21 -0.78 3.95
N THR A 45 5.18 -2.05 4.34
CA THR A 45 5.56 -3.15 3.45
C THR A 45 4.30 -3.72 2.83
N LEU A 46 4.04 -3.38 1.58
CA LEU A 46 2.89 -3.84 0.82
C LEU A 46 3.24 -5.14 0.09
N SER A 47 2.47 -6.19 0.36
CA SER A 47 2.51 -7.47 -0.35
C SER A 47 1.21 -7.67 -1.11
N VAL A 48 1.29 -7.91 -2.42
CA VAL A 48 0.12 -8.10 -3.28
C VAL A 48 0.26 -9.42 -4.02
N PHE A 49 -0.77 -10.26 -3.93
CA PHE A 49 -0.92 -11.49 -4.69
C PHE A 49 -2.03 -11.31 -5.72
N LEU A 50 -1.76 -11.67 -6.96
CA LEU A 50 -2.76 -11.67 -8.04
C LEU A 50 -3.11 -13.11 -8.40
N ALA A 51 -4.38 -13.47 -8.28
CA ALA A 51 -4.89 -14.79 -8.67
C ALA A 51 -5.39 -14.80 -10.12
N GLU A 52 -6.14 -13.77 -10.52
CA GLU A 52 -6.71 -13.67 -11.87
C GLU A 52 -6.52 -12.26 -12.41
N SER A 53 -6.32 -12.12 -13.73
CA SER A 53 -6.22 -10.82 -14.41
C SER A 53 -6.78 -10.89 -15.83
N CYS A 54 -7.24 -9.74 -16.32
CA CYS A 54 -7.70 -9.61 -17.70
C CYS A 54 -6.55 -9.59 -18.71
N GLY A 55 -5.40 -9.01 -18.31
CA GLY A 55 -4.17 -8.95 -19.10
C GLY A 55 -2.97 -9.58 -18.36
N GLU A 56 -1.77 -9.08 -18.62
CA GLU A 56 -0.51 -9.61 -18.07
C GLU A 56 -0.39 -9.45 -16.53
N GLY A 57 -1.18 -8.56 -15.94
CA GLY A 57 -1.18 -8.34 -14.50
C GLY A 57 -2.06 -7.18 -14.06
N VAL A 58 -1.83 -6.73 -12.83
CA VAL A 58 -2.38 -5.49 -12.29
C VAL A 58 -1.26 -4.51 -12.01
N THR A 59 -1.54 -3.24 -12.26
CA THR A 59 -0.62 -2.15 -11.93
C THR A 59 -0.99 -1.60 -10.56
N VAL A 60 -0.09 -1.73 -9.60
CA VAL A 60 -0.23 -1.19 -8.25
C VAL A 60 0.48 0.16 -8.19
N GLN A 61 -0.20 1.17 -7.65
CA GLN A 61 0.36 2.49 -7.41
C GLN A 61 0.33 2.81 -5.92
N VAL A 62 1.44 3.30 -5.38
CA VAL A 62 1.55 3.75 -4.01
C VAL A 62 1.85 5.24 -4.02
N VAL A 63 0.96 6.02 -3.44
CA VAL A 63 1.07 7.48 -3.35
C VAL A 63 1.58 7.85 -1.97
N ASP A 64 2.67 8.61 -1.93
CA ASP A 64 3.21 9.15 -0.68
C ASP A 64 2.50 10.47 -0.29
N ARG A 65 2.82 10.97 0.91
CA ARG A 65 2.28 12.26 1.40
C ARG A 65 2.68 13.49 0.58
N LYS A 66 3.77 13.42 -0.18
CA LYS A 66 4.23 14.50 -1.06
C LYS A 66 3.57 14.42 -2.44
N GLY A 67 2.75 13.39 -2.69
CA GLY A 67 2.13 13.12 -3.98
C GLY A 67 3.03 12.39 -4.96
N CYS A 68 4.20 11.90 -4.53
CA CYS A 68 5.03 11.03 -5.36
C CYS A 68 4.31 9.69 -5.54
N VAL A 69 4.27 9.22 -6.78
CA VAL A 69 3.64 7.95 -7.15
C VAL A 69 4.72 6.96 -7.52
N GLU A 70 4.80 5.86 -6.78
CA GLU A 70 5.60 4.70 -7.15
C GLU A 70 4.70 3.60 -7.70
N THR A 71 5.10 3.00 -8.82
CA THR A 71 4.29 1.99 -9.51
C THR A 71 5.03 0.67 -9.65
N PHE A 72 4.29 -0.43 -9.58
CA PHE A 72 4.81 -1.75 -9.93
C PHE A 72 3.70 -2.68 -10.40
N THR A 73 4.04 -3.55 -11.34
CA THR A 73 3.11 -4.57 -11.84
C THR A 73 3.24 -5.86 -11.02
N VAL A 74 2.10 -6.48 -10.75
CA VAL A 74 2.01 -7.85 -10.22
C VAL A 74 1.42 -8.71 -11.31
N THR A 75 2.12 -9.76 -11.71
CA THR A 75 1.65 -10.70 -12.73
C THR A 75 0.75 -11.77 -12.12
N THR A 76 -0.09 -12.40 -12.93
CA THR A 76 -1.02 -13.45 -12.50
C THR A 76 -0.27 -14.60 -11.82
N ASN A 77 -0.89 -15.19 -10.81
CA ASN A 77 -0.35 -16.26 -9.97
C ASN A 77 0.98 -15.94 -9.28
N ASN A 78 1.32 -14.65 -9.13
CA ASN A 78 2.53 -14.21 -8.44
C ASN A 78 2.21 -13.30 -7.25
N THR A 79 3.11 -13.30 -6.28
CA THR A 79 3.13 -12.32 -5.19
C THR A 79 4.29 -11.36 -5.39
N ARG A 80 4.05 -10.07 -5.18
CA ARG A 80 5.10 -9.07 -5.15
C ARG A 80 5.00 -8.23 -3.89
N SER A 81 6.14 -8.03 -3.24
CA SER A 81 6.25 -7.24 -2.01
C SER A 81 7.22 -6.09 -2.19
N ARG A 82 6.86 -4.91 -1.70
CA ARG A 82 7.73 -3.72 -1.69
C ARG A 82 7.49 -2.88 -0.44
N THR A 83 8.56 -2.27 0.05
CA THR A 83 8.52 -1.38 1.22
C THR A 83 8.57 0.07 0.78
N PHE A 84 7.65 0.87 1.28
CA PHE A 84 7.46 2.28 0.95
C PHE A 84 7.53 3.14 2.20
N LYS A 85 7.90 4.41 2.03
CA LYS A 85 7.93 5.41 3.11
C LYS A 85 6.81 6.42 2.93
N ASN A 86 6.29 6.95 4.04
CA ASN A 86 5.28 8.02 4.05
C ASN A 86 4.03 7.72 3.22
N VAL A 87 3.58 6.47 3.20
CA VAL A 87 2.44 6.04 2.38
C VAL A 87 1.17 6.75 2.82
N LYS A 88 0.45 7.28 1.85
CA LYS A 88 -0.86 7.93 2.02
C LYS A 88 -1.97 7.09 1.42
N GLU A 89 -1.70 6.49 0.26
CA GLU A 89 -2.75 5.85 -0.55
C GLU A 89 -2.17 4.69 -1.36
N ILE A 90 -2.96 3.64 -1.54
CA ILE A 90 -2.63 2.48 -2.38
C ILE A 90 -3.77 2.30 -3.38
N ARG A 91 -3.42 2.28 -4.66
CA ARG A 91 -4.35 2.11 -5.79
C ARG A 91 -3.97 0.90 -6.62
N VAL A 92 -4.98 0.34 -7.28
CA VAL A 92 -4.80 -0.72 -8.25
C VAL A 92 -5.55 -0.40 -9.54
N THR A 93 -4.90 -0.68 -10.66
CA THR A 93 -5.48 -0.65 -11.99
C THR A 93 -5.47 -2.06 -12.58
N CYS A 94 -6.64 -2.50 -13.04
CA CYS A 94 -6.82 -3.73 -13.80
C CYS A 94 -6.80 -3.38 -15.28
N GLU A 95 -5.68 -3.67 -15.95
CA GLU A 95 -5.55 -3.37 -17.37
C GLU A 95 -6.54 -4.21 -18.19
N PRO A 96 -7.13 -3.62 -19.25
CA PRO A 96 -8.04 -4.36 -20.12
C PRO A 96 -7.30 -5.49 -20.84
N GLY A 97 -7.96 -6.62 -21.03
CA GLY A 97 -7.42 -7.75 -21.76
C GLY A 97 -8.44 -8.85 -21.98
N LEU A 98 -8.02 -9.93 -22.65
CA LEU A 98 -8.91 -11.01 -23.09
C LEU A 98 -8.74 -12.32 -22.29
N GLN A 99 -7.91 -12.32 -21.23
CA GLN A 99 -7.58 -13.54 -20.49
C GLN A 99 -8.63 -13.93 -19.44
N SER A 100 -9.27 -12.95 -18.80
CA SER A 100 -10.35 -13.14 -17.81
C SER A 100 -11.34 -11.98 -17.88
N PHE A 101 -12.45 -12.11 -17.14
CA PHE A 101 -13.52 -11.10 -17.03
C PHE A 101 -13.28 -10.07 -15.92
N PHE A 102 -12.38 -10.36 -14.97
CA PHE A 102 -12.04 -9.48 -13.86
C PHE A 102 -10.59 -9.72 -13.39
N CYS A 103 -10.03 -8.74 -12.69
CA CYS A 103 -8.82 -8.95 -11.89
C CYS A 103 -9.20 -9.28 -10.45
N TYR A 104 -8.66 -10.37 -9.91
CA TYR A 104 -8.86 -10.74 -8.50
C TYR A 104 -7.53 -10.99 -7.80
N GLY A 105 -7.39 -10.39 -6.63
CA GLY A 105 -6.18 -10.52 -5.83
C GLY A 105 -6.39 -10.19 -4.36
N ARG A 106 -5.31 -10.35 -3.60
CA ARG A 106 -5.25 -10.10 -2.16
C ARG A 106 -4.07 -9.19 -1.87
N TYR A 107 -4.20 -8.37 -0.84
CA TYR A 107 -3.13 -7.51 -0.39
C TYR A 107 -3.02 -7.52 1.13
N CYS A 108 -1.80 -7.32 1.62
CA CYS A 108 -1.50 -7.08 3.02
C CYS A 108 -0.46 -5.97 3.10
N CYS A 109 -0.65 -5.02 4.01
CA CYS A 109 0.35 -4.00 4.31
C CYS A 109 0.69 -4.07 5.81
N ASP A 110 1.97 -4.32 6.07
CA ASP A 110 2.55 -4.20 7.40
C ASP A 110 3.03 -2.75 7.58
N VAL A 111 2.43 -2.03 8.53
CA VAL A 111 2.69 -0.60 8.77
C VAL A 111 3.46 -0.36 10.05
N HIS A 112 4.29 0.67 10.00
CA HIS A 112 4.86 1.30 11.18
C HIS A 112 4.50 2.78 11.22
N TYR A 113 3.95 3.23 12.34
CA TYR A 113 3.59 4.64 12.56
C TYR A 113 4.00 5.08 13.98
N PHE A 114 4.06 6.39 14.16
CA PHE A 114 4.40 7.01 15.43
C PHE A 114 3.14 7.60 16.06
N ILE A 115 2.92 7.35 17.36
CA ILE A 115 1.87 7.99 18.17
C ILE A 115 2.44 8.96 19.19
#